data_AF-A0A7S0HBS0-F1
#
_entry.id   AF-A0A7S0HBS0-F1
#
_cell.length_a   1.000
_cell.length_b   1.000
_cell.length_c   1.000
_cell.angle_alpha   90.00
_cell.angle_beta   90.00
_cell.angle_gamma   90.00
#
_symmetry.space_group_name_H-M   'P 1'
#
loop_
_entity.id
_entity.type
_entity.pdbx_description
1 polymer ?
#
loop_
_entity_poly.entity_id
_entity_poly.type
_entity_poly.pdbx_seq_one_letter_code
_entity_poly.pdbx_strand_id
1 'polypeptide(L)'
;FLSTLLVYSSTRYRGIPGGDAGELMAMACAGGVAHPPGYPLLTMMGRAWLSLLSRLDILPSAKLSLLSCFLGAAGVSLQFAVALSVTEDVMGSLLAAGMLAFSDVSWKFCTQFEVFS
;
A
#
# COMPACT_ATOMS: atom_id res chain seq x y z
N PHE A 1 -4.09 -11.35 6.19
CA PHE A 1 -2.78 -10.70 5.99
C PHE A 1 -1.91 -11.38 4.94
N LEU A 2 -1.30 -12.54 5.21
CA LEU A 2 -0.27 -13.13 4.32
C LEU A 2 -0.76 -13.41 2.90
N SER A 3 -1.99 -13.94 2.76
CA SER A 3 -2.62 -14.17 1.45
C SER A 3 -2.73 -12.88 0.63
N THR A 4 -3.33 -11.85 1.21
CA THR A 4 -3.47 -10.52 0.59
C THR A 4 -2.13 -9.91 0.24
N LEU A 5 -1.15 -9.98 1.15
CA LEU A 5 0.18 -9.44 0.94
C LEU A 5 0.88 -10.11 -0.24
N LEU A 6 0.77 -11.44 -0.34
CA LEU A 6 1.39 -12.21 -1.44
C LEU A 6 0.75 -11.85 -2.78
N VAL A 7 -0.58 -11.78 -2.84
CA VAL A 7 -1.32 -11.38 -4.04
C VAL A 7 -0.91 -9.98 -4.48
N TYR A 8 -1.03 -8.97 -3.60
CA TYR A 8 -0.63 -7.59 -3.93
C TYR A 8 0.85 -7.49 -4.34
N SER A 9 1.75 -8.17 -3.63
CA SER A 9 3.18 -8.13 -3.95
C SER A 9 3.51 -8.77 -5.29
N SER A 10 2.72 -9.77 -5.73
CA SER A 10 2.88 -10.43 -7.04
C SER A 10 2.37 -9.56 -8.20
N THR A 11 1.37 -8.72 -7.95
CA THR A 11 0.73 -7.84 -8.95
C THR A 11 1.11 -6.36 -8.82
N ARG A 12 2.07 -6.03 -7.95
CA ARG A 12 2.50 -4.64 -7.72
C ARG A 12 3.13 -4.02 -8.97
N TYR A 13 3.05 -2.69 -9.04
CA TYR A 13 3.78 -1.93 -10.04
C TYR A 13 5.30 -2.02 -9.76
N ARG A 14 6.06 -2.42 -10.77
CA ARG A 14 7.54 -2.49 -10.68
C ARG A 14 8.21 -1.17 -11.09
N GLY A 15 7.57 -0.44 -12.00
CA GLY A 15 8.02 0.88 -12.48
C GLY A 15 7.35 2.04 -11.74
N ILE A 16 7.35 3.20 -12.40
CA ILE A 16 6.64 4.40 -11.94
C ILE A 16 5.25 4.38 -12.56
N PRO A 17 4.17 4.31 -11.76
CA PRO A 17 2.80 4.43 -12.26
C PRO A 17 2.48 5.84 -12.75
N GLY A 18 1.29 6.02 -13.33
CA GLY A 18 0.77 7.35 -13.70
C GLY A 18 0.34 8.18 -12.48
N GLY A 19 -0.31 9.31 -12.76
CA GLY A 19 -0.84 10.21 -11.72
C GLY A 19 0.25 10.85 -10.86
N ASP A 20 -0.01 10.97 -9.57
CA ASP A 20 0.88 11.63 -8.60
C ASP A 20 1.95 10.68 -8.04
N ALA A 21 1.88 9.39 -8.40
CA ALA A 21 2.78 8.36 -7.90
C ALA A 21 4.26 8.70 -8.12
N GLY A 22 4.60 9.25 -9.29
CA GLY A 22 5.98 9.61 -9.62
C GLY A 22 6.54 10.68 -8.70
N GLU A 23 5.76 11.72 -8.40
CA GLU A 23 6.18 12.79 -7.50
C GLU A 23 6.25 12.31 -6.05
N LEU A 24 5.27 11.54 -5.58
CA LEU A 24 5.27 10.97 -4.24
C LEU A 24 6.48 10.06 -4.02
N MET A 25 6.79 9.21 -5.02
CA MET A 25 7.98 8.37 -4.98
C MET A 25 9.28 9.19 -4.99
N ALA A 26 9.36 10.24 -5.81
CA ALA A 26 10.51 11.14 -5.84
C ALA A 26 10.72 11.86 -4.50
N MET A 27 9.63 12.33 -3.88
CA MET A 27 9.68 13.00 -2.57
C MET A 27 9.99 12.03 -1.44
N ALA A 28 9.56 10.76 -1.50
CA ALA A 28 10.00 9.73 -0.57
C ALA A 28 11.51 9.46 -0.66
N CYS A 29 12.08 9.46 -1.88
CA CYS A 29 13.52 9.32 -2.08
C CYS A 29 14.30 10.56 -1.60
N ALA A 30 13.84 11.77 -1.93
CA ALA A 30 14.47 13.02 -1.53
C ALA A 30 14.26 13.36 -0.05
N GLY A 31 13.24 12.77 0.58
CA GLY A 31 12.77 13.14 1.91
C GLY A 31 12.07 14.50 1.97
N GLY A 32 11.40 14.87 0.88
CA GLY A 32 10.62 16.09 0.75
C GLY A 32 9.12 15.86 0.93
N VAL A 33 8.37 16.89 0.62
CA VAL A 33 6.90 16.91 0.59
C VAL A 33 6.48 17.22 -0.84
N ALA A 34 5.51 16.49 -1.37
CA ALA A 34 4.99 16.75 -2.72
C ALA A 34 4.24 18.09 -2.77
N HIS A 35 3.88 18.53 -3.97
CA HIS A 35 3.00 19.67 -4.14
C HIS A 35 1.70 19.47 -3.32
N PRO A 36 1.06 20.57 -2.85
CA PRO A 36 -0.14 20.47 -2.01
C PRO A 36 -1.22 19.58 -2.64
N PRO A 37 -1.79 18.61 -1.89
CA PRO A 37 -1.79 18.50 -0.42
C PRO A 37 -0.55 17.80 0.21
N GLY A 38 0.40 17.32 -0.58
CA GLY A 38 1.78 17.02 -0.17
C GLY A 38 2.06 15.70 0.55
N TYR A 39 1.09 15.11 1.26
CA TYR A 39 1.17 13.79 1.93
C TYR A 39 2.48 13.51 2.70
N PRO A 40 2.92 14.41 3.61
CA PRO A 40 4.24 14.32 4.25
C PRO A 40 4.44 13.03 5.07
N LEU A 41 3.40 12.52 5.73
CA LEU A 41 3.49 11.26 6.47
C LEU A 41 3.82 10.09 5.54
N LEU A 42 3.21 10.04 4.36
CA LEU A 42 3.45 8.98 3.38
C LEU A 42 4.89 9.04 2.86
N THR A 43 5.40 10.23 2.51
CA THR A 43 6.79 10.37 2.02
C THR A 43 7.81 10.04 3.10
N MET A 44 7.55 10.41 4.37
CA MET A 44 8.37 10.01 5.52
C MET A 44 8.39 8.49 5.73
N MET A 45 7.22 7.82 5.68
CA MET A 45 7.14 6.36 5.76
C MET A 45 7.88 5.70 4.59
N GLY A 46 7.72 6.22 3.38
CA GLY A 46 8.44 5.77 2.20
C GLY A 46 9.96 5.86 2.37
N ARG A 47 10.46 6.97 2.90
CA ARG A 47 11.90 7.16 3.18
C ARG A 47 12.42 6.19 4.23
N ALA A 48 11.67 5.98 5.31
CA ALA A 48 12.02 5.02 6.35
C ALA A 48 12.06 3.59 5.77
N TRP A 49 11.09 3.25 4.94
CA TRP A 49 11.01 1.96 4.26
C TRP A 49 12.17 1.72 3.28
N LEU A 50 12.55 2.74 2.50
CA LEU A 50 13.71 2.67 1.61
C LEU A 50 15.01 2.45 2.39
N SER A 51 15.15 3.10 3.54
CA SER A 51 16.29 2.91 4.45
C SER A 51 16.33 1.47 4.98
N LEU A 52 15.18 0.93 5.40
CA LEU A 52 15.05 -0.45 5.89
C LEU A 52 15.42 -1.48 4.82
N LEU A 53 15.00 -1.25 3.57
CA LEU A 53 15.26 -2.14 2.43
C LEU A 53 16.50 -1.73 1.63
N SER A 54 17.39 -0.92 2.19
CA SER A 54 18.58 -0.40 1.51
C SER A 54 19.50 -1.49 0.94
N ARG A 55 19.60 -2.63 1.64
CA ARG A 55 20.43 -3.78 1.25
C ARG A 55 19.83 -4.65 0.13
N LEU A 56 18.55 -4.49 -0.19
CA LEU A 56 17.92 -5.24 -1.28
C LEU A 56 18.22 -4.58 -2.62
N ASP A 57 18.73 -5.34 -3.58
CA ASP A 57 19.00 -4.86 -4.94
C ASP A 57 17.70 -4.84 -5.78
N ILE A 58 16.82 -3.91 -5.43
CA ILE A 58 15.51 -3.71 -6.04
C ILE A 58 15.33 -2.20 -6.27
N LEU A 59 14.73 -1.83 -7.40
CA LEU A 59 14.38 -0.43 -7.72
C LEU A 59 13.60 0.25 -6.59
N PRO A 60 13.86 1.55 -6.29
CA PRO A 60 13.14 2.30 -5.27
C PRO A 60 11.62 2.33 -5.49
N SER A 61 11.16 2.48 -6.75
CA SER A 61 9.74 2.45 -7.12
C SER A 61 9.05 1.15 -6.69
N ALA A 62 9.73 0.02 -6.90
CA ALA A 62 9.29 -1.29 -6.53
C ALA A 62 9.28 -1.44 -4.99
N LYS A 63 10.32 -0.98 -4.28
CA LYS A 63 10.36 -0.97 -2.81
C LYS A 63 9.19 -0.17 -2.23
N LEU A 64 8.90 1.01 -2.76
CA LEU A 64 7.78 1.85 -2.31
C LEU A 64 6.41 1.21 -2.61
N SER A 65 6.25 0.57 -3.77
CA SER A 65 5.01 -0.18 -4.05
C SER A 65 4.81 -1.38 -3.11
N LEU A 66 5.88 -1.99 -2.58
CA LEU A 66 5.77 -3.00 -1.52
C LEU A 66 5.29 -2.42 -0.19
N LEU A 67 5.64 -1.17 0.12
CA LEU A 67 5.10 -0.50 1.30
C LEU A 67 3.59 -0.37 1.19
N SER A 68 3.08 0.06 0.03
CA SER A 68 1.62 0.08 -0.23
C SER A 68 0.99 -1.30 -0.10
N CYS A 69 1.64 -2.36 -0.63
CA CYS A 69 1.14 -3.73 -0.51
C CYS A 69 1.04 -4.16 0.95
N PHE A 70 2.05 -3.83 1.75
CA PHE A 70 2.11 -4.13 3.18
C PHE A 70 1.00 -3.39 3.96
N LEU A 71 0.88 -2.08 3.78
CA LEU A 71 -0.15 -1.27 4.43
C LEU A 71 -1.55 -1.67 4.00
N GLY A 72 -1.75 -1.98 2.71
CA GLY A 72 -3.01 -2.49 2.18
C GLY A 72 -3.41 -3.83 2.80
N ALA A 73 -2.50 -4.78 2.87
CA ALA A 73 -2.75 -6.07 3.51
C ALA A 73 -3.04 -5.94 5.02
N ALA A 74 -2.37 -4.99 5.69
CA ALA A 74 -2.64 -4.65 7.09
C ALA A 74 -4.04 -4.05 7.26
N GLY A 75 -4.42 -3.11 6.39
CA GLY A 75 -5.74 -2.49 6.39
C GLY A 75 -6.87 -3.50 6.18
N VAL A 76 -6.74 -4.41 5.22
CA VAL A 76 -7.70 -5.52 5.01
C VAL A 76 -7.81 -6.42 6.25
N SER A 77 -6.68 -6.71 6.90
CA SER A 77 -6.68 -7.57 8.09
C SER A 77 -7.30 -6.87 9.31
N LEU A 78 -7.10 -5.56 9.44
CA LEU A 78 -7.77 -4.76 10.45
C LEU A 78 -9.28 -4.68 10.17
N GLN A 79 -9.68 -4.48 8.93
CA GLN A 79 -11.10 -4.48 8.56
C GLN A 79 -11.77 -5.82 8.90
N PHE A 80 -11.11 -6.94 8.62
CA PHE A 80 -11.60 -8.26 9.04
C PHE A 80 -11.78 -8.34 10.57
N ALA A 81 -10.78 -7.89 11.34
CA ALA A 81 -10.85 -7.92 12.80
C ALA A 81 -11.99 -7.06 13.35
N VAL A 82 -12.19 -5.86 12.77
CA VAL A 82 -13.31 -4.98 13.11
C VAL A 82 -14.64 -5.64 12.75
N ALA A 83 -14.79 -6.17 11.54
CA ALA A 83 -16.01 -6.85 11.11
C ALA A 83 -16.35 -8.04 12.02
N LEU A 84 -15.35 -8.83 12.40
CA LEU A 84 -15.53 -9.97 13.30
C LEU A 84 -15.95 -9.52 14.70
N SER A 85 -15.38 -8.43 15.20
CA SER A 85 -15.74 -7.89 16.52
C SER A 85 -17.16 -7.34 16.61
N VAL A 86 -17.74 -6.94 15.48
CA VAL A 86 -19.10 -6.36 15.42
C VAL A 86 -20.16 -7.39 15.03
N THR A 87 -19.84 -8.28 14.09
CA THR A 87 -20.81 -9.24 13.54
C THR A 87 -20.78 -10.59 14.25
N GLU A 88 -19.66 -10.92 14.91
CA GLU A 88 -19.36 -12.25 15.46
C GLU A 88 -19.43 -13.39 14.42
N ASP A 89 -19.53 -13.06 13.12
CA ASP A 89 -19.58 -14.00 12.01
C ASP A 89 -18.27 -13.99 11.21
N VAL A 90 -17.55 -15.10 11.29
CA VAL A 90 -16.28 -15.30 10.58
C VAL A 90 -16.49 -15.29 9.07
N MET A 91 -17.55 -15.91 8.55
CA MET A 91 -17.75 -16.02 7.10
C MET A 91 -18.16 -14.69 6.49
N GLY A 92 -19.10 -13.98 7.12
CA GLY A 92 -19.47 -12.62 6.74
C GLY A 92 -18.29 -11.65 6.80
N SER A 93 -17.46 -11.75 7.84
CA SER A 93 -16.26 -10.92 7.98
C SER A 93 -15.20 -11.24 6.93
N LEU A 94 -14.98 -12.51 6.62
CA LEU A 94 -14.07 -12.94 5.54
C LEU A 94 -14.57 -12.47 4.17
N LEU A 95 -15.87 -12.56 3.91
CA LEU A 95 -16.47 -12.08 2.67
C LEU A 95 -16.28 -10.57 2.53
N ALA A 96 -16.58 -9.80 3.58
CA ALA A 96 -16.40 -8.35 3.58
C ALA A 96 -14.93 -7.95 3.35
N ALA A 97 -13.99 -8.63 4.03
CA ALA A 97 -12.56 -8.41 3.83
C ALA A 97 -12.10 -8.79 2.42
N GLY A 98 -12.62 -9.87 1.86
CA GLY A 98 -12.37 -10.28 0.48
C GLY A 98 -12.90 -9.26 -0.53
N MET A 99 -14.11 -8.75 -0.33
CA MET A 99 -14.69 -7.69 -1.17
C MET A 99 -13.85 -6.42 -1.14
N LEU A 100 -13.36 -6.00 0.04
CA LEU A 100 -12.46 -4.85 0.15
C LEU A 100 -11.14 -5.14 -0.57
N ALA A 101 -10.48 -6.25 -0.24
CA ALA A 101 -9.16 -6.62 -0.76
C ALA A 101 -9.13 -6.75 -2.29
N PHE A 102 -10.22 -7.24 -2.88
CA PHE A 102 -10.29 -7.53 -4.30
C PHE A 102 -11.16 -6.56 -5.09
N SER A 103 -11.59 -5.46 -4.48
CA SER A 103 -12.20 -4.35 -5.22
C SER A 103 -11.16 -3.64 -6.09
N ASP A 104 -11.56 -3.19 -7.28
CA ASP A 104 -10.65 -2.52 -8.22
C ASP A 104 -9.95 -1.31 -7.59
N VAL A 105 -10.69 -0.52 -6.80
CA VAL A 105 -10.17 0.69 -6.14
C VAL A 105 -9.11 0.33 -5.11
N SER A 106 -9.43 -0.56 -4.17
CA SER A 106 -8.46 -0.95 -3.14
C SER A 106 -7.26 -1.67 -3.74
N TRP A 107 -7.47 -2.56 -4.70
CA TRP A 107 -6.38 -3.25 -5.38
C TRP A 107 -5.44 -2.27 -6.06
N LYS A 108 -5.98 -1.33 -6.84
CA LYS A 108 -5.19 -0.30 -7.53
C LYS A 108 -4.32 0.47 -6.54
N PHE A 109 -4.89 1.03 -5.47
CA PHE A 109 -4.12 1.85 -4.52
C PHE A 109 -3.24 1.05 -3.55
N CYS A 110 -3.50 -0.25 -3.34
CA CYS A 110 -2.62 -1.10 -2.55
C CYS A 110 -1.41 -1.63 -3.34
N THR A 111 -1.42 -1.57 -4.68
CA THR A 111 -0.36 -2.13 -5.54
C THR A 111 0.63 -1.10 -6.08
N GLN A 112 0.40 0.19 -5.80
CA GLN A 112 1.27 1.30 -6.19
C GLN A 112 1.44 2.32 -5.06
N PHE A 113 2.53 3.08 -5.10
CA PHE A 113 2.77 4.16 -4.14
C PHE A 113 2.09 5.45 -4.59
N GLU A 114 0.77 5.47 -4.47
CA GLU A 114 -0.09 6.58 -4.86
C GLU A 114 -1.17 6.81 -3.79
N VAL A 115 -1.69 8.04 -3.76
CA VAL A 115 -2.87 8.47 -3.01
C VAL A 115 -3.88 9.02 -4.00
N PHE A 116 -5.16 9.04 -3.62
CA PHE A 116 -6.28 9.46 -4.46
C PHE A 116 -5.92 10.54 -5.49
N SER A 117 -6.17 10.25 -6.77
CA SER A 117 -6.06 11.16 -7.90
C SER A 117 -7.46 11.52 -8.42
#